data_AF-A0A917WJA0-F1
#
_entry.id   AF-A0A917WJA0-F1
#
_cell.length_a   1.000
_cell.length_b   1.000
_cell.length_c   1.000
_cell.angle_alpha   90.00
_cell.angle_beta   90.00
_cell.angle_gamma   90.00
#
_symmetry.space_group_name_H-M   'P 1'
#
loop_
_entity.id
_entity.type
_entity.pdbx_description
1 polymer ?
#
loop_
_entity_poly.entity_id
_entity_poly.type
_entity_poly.pdbx_seq_one_letter_code
_entity_poly.pdbx_strand_id
1 'polypeptide(L)'
;MPGGRVTLKTDISQFYPSVYTHAVDWAIRGKQRAKRDLRASGLGPRLDRLLRNSRSGQTIGLSVGPDTSWLIAEVVLARIDRELVAKFPRLTRRCARFGDDMTFYAASYDEAHDVLATYQGLLLDYELALNPTKVAVIDGLDPVEPRWIRRLRAHRYRSDSDTNLATDIVDLFDSAFDERQRFATQGVLSYAIMRCNPFPGGPTSWPLFRDLVLAAAGLEPSTLRHSYEVLRFAKDRGLPVNDDRVAEVMNELLVRHGQLGRGYEVAWILFMMRELDVRLENESAEVVSHVNDACSLVILRDLCEQSPHLRASVDFDQATRRAEAEGALSGSDWLMAYEFRRNKWARPCRWDKSPSWKALHSADVSFYVPMRRMPKPKLRRWKPQFLNAWPYPVR
;
A
#
# COMPACT_ATOMS: atom_id res chain seq x y z
N MET A 1 -26.34 -14.10 -12.61
CA MET A 1 -25.73 -14.84 -13.73
C MET A 1 -26.63 -16.03 -14.07
N PRO A 2 -27.25 -16.11 -15.26
CA PRO A 2 -28.21 -17.17 -15.56
C PRO A 2 -27.55 -18.58 -15.52
N GLY A 3 -28.04 -19.42 -14.59
CA GLY A 3 -27.71 -20.85 -14.52
C GLY A 3 -26.51 -21.25 -13.65
N GLY A 4 -25.91 -20.33 -12.90
CA GLY A 4 -24.95 -20.67 -11.84
C GLY A 4 -25.67 -20.97 -10.51
N ARG A 5 -25.27 -22.04 -9.83
CA ARG A 5 -25.80 -22.46 -8.51
C ARG A 5 -24.72 -22.64 -7.46
N VAL A 6 -23.45 -22.76 -7.87
CA VAL A 6 -22.28 -22.92 -7.00
C VAL A 6 -21.28 -21.83 -7.37
N THR A 7 -20.66 -21.22 -6.37
CA THR A 7 -19.61 -20.21 -6.57
C THR A 7 -18.23 -20.83 -6.30
N LEU A 8 -17.36 -20.83 -7.31
CA LEU A 8 -15.93 -21.08 -7.16
C LEU A 8 -15.21 -19.75 -7.01
N LYS A 9 -14.46 -19.58 -5.92
CA LYS A 9 -13.52 -18.48 -5.71
C LYS A 9 -12.10 -19.00 -5.69
N THR A 10 -11.20 -18.26 -6.32
CA THR A 10 -9.77 -18.53 -6.32
C THR A 10 -8.98 -17.23 -6.23
N ASP A 11 -7.81 -17.29 -5.63
CA ASP A 11 -6.81 -16.23 -5.51
C ASP A 11 -5.44 -16.86 -5.80
N ILE A 12 -4.54 -16.14 -6.46
CA ILE A 12 -3.18 -16.63 -6.74
C ILE A 12 -2.27 -16.22 -5.59
N SER A 13 -1.57 -17.19 -5.01
CA SER A 13 -0.69 -16.95 -3.87
C SER A 13 0.48 -16.05 -4.25
N GLN A 14 0.62 -14.93 -3.54
CA GLN A 14 1.75 -14.00 -3.69
C GLN A 14 2.02 -13.66 -5.16
N PHE A 15 0.97 -13.26 -5.90
CA PHE A 15 1.01 -13.23 -7.36
C PHE A 15 2.20 -12.45 -7.92
N TYR A 16 2.33 -11.14 -7.65
CA TYR A 16 3.45 -10.35 -8.18
C TYR A 16 4.82 -10.89 -7.77
N PRO A 17 5.10 -11.22 -6.49
CA PRO A 17 6.36 -11.85 -6.10
C PRO A 17 6.62 -13.23 -6.72
N SER A 18 5.60 -13.99 -7.12
CA SER A 18 5.76 -15.36 -7.63
C SER A 18 5.89 -15.45 -9.15
N VAL A 19 5.55 -14.40 -9.91
CA VAL A 19 5.65 -14.45 -11.38
C VAL A 19 7.08 -14.75 -11.81
N TYR A 20 7.27 -15.88 -12.49
CA TYR A 20 8.52 -16.21 -13.14
C TYR A 20 8.71 -15.37 -14.40
N THR A 21 9.77 -14.57 -14.46
CA THR A 21 9.99 -13.57 -15.54
C THR A 21 10.03 -14.20 -16.95
N HIS A 22 10.56 -15.41 -17.09
CA HIS A 22 10.53 -16.14 -18.36
C HIS A 22 9.12 -16.59 -18.78
N ALA A 23 8.17 -16.71 -17.83
CA ALA A 23 6.78 -17.03 -18.12
C ALA A 23 6.08 -15.91 -18.93
N VAL A 24 6.59 -14.67 -18.85
CA VAL A 24 6.14 -13.56 -19.72
C VAL A 24 6.42 -13.87 -21.19
N ASP A 25 7.59 -14.41 -21.48
CA ASP A 25 7.94 -14.84 -22.83
C ASP A 25 7.13 -16.07 -23.27
N TRP A 26 6.84 -16.99 -22.35
CA TRP A 26 5.94 -18.12 -22.60
C TRP A 26 4.53 -17.64 -22.97
N ALA A 27 4.03 -16.60 -22.30
CA ALA A 27 2.73 -16.04 -22.57
C ALA A 27 2.66 -15.41 -23.98
N ILE A 28 3.73 -14.72 -24.40
CA ILE A 28 3.80 -14.01 -25.69
C ILE A 28 4.06 -14.98 -26.85
N ARG A 29 5.07 -15.84 -26.75
CA ARG A 29 5.50 -16.72 -27.86
C ARG A 29 4.88 -18.11 -27.83
N GLY A 30 4.28 -18.50 -26.70
CA GLY A 30 3.91 -19.87 -26.37
C GLY A 30 5.08 -20.61 -25.72
N LYS A 31 4.82 -21.29 -24.58
CA LYS A 31 5.82 -22.00 -23.76
C LYS A 31 6.74 -22.93 -24.56
N GLN A 32 6.19 -23.75 -25.45
CA GLN A 32 6.99 -24.67 -26.28
C GLN A 32 7.96 -23.93 -27.21
N ARG A 33 7.49 -22.88 -27.89
CA ARG A 33 8.33 -22.08 -28.80
C ARG A 33 9.41 -21.33 -28.01
N ALA A 34 9.05 -20.77 -26.86
CA ALA A 34 9.97 -20.05 -26.01
C ALA A 34 11.08 -20.95 -25.47
N LYS A 35 10.76 -22.16 -25.03
CA LYS A 35 11.76 -23.14 -24.53
C LYS A 35 12.67 -23.70 -25.63
N ARG A 36 12.21 -23.77 -26.88
CA ARG A 36 13.03 -24.24 -28.02
C ARG A 36 14.07 -23.22 -28.46
N ASP A 37 13.75 -21.93 -28.34
CA ASP A 37 14.64 -20.84 -28.75
C ASP A 37 14.76 -19.79 -27.63
N LEU A 38 15.69 -20.07 -26.71
CA LEU A 38 16.02 -19.23 -25.56
C LEU A 38 16.82 -17.97 -25.94
N ARG A 39 17.43 -17.95 -27.13
CA ARG A 39 18.23 -16.82 -27.63
C ARG A 39 17.48 -15.94 -28.61
N ALA A 40 16.19 -16.21 -28.81
CA ALA A 40 15.33 -15.45 -29.69
C ALA A 40 15.39 -13.95 -29.37
N SER A 41 15.44 -13.14 -30.44
CA SER A 41 15.09 -11.74 -30.36
C SER A 41 13.58 -11.56 -30.47
N GLY A 42 13.00 -10.62 -29.74
CA GLY A 42 11.58 -10.28 -29.86
C GLY A 42 11.04 -9.59 -28.61
N LEU A 43 9.73 -9.34 -28.60
CA LEU A 43 9.07 -8.66 -27.50
C LEU A 43 9.20 -9.44 -26.18
N GLY A 44 8.87 -10.73 -26.18
CA GLY A 44 8.92 -11.57 -24.98
C GLY A 44 10.29 -11.63 -24.30
N PRO A 45 11.37 -12.06 -25.01
CA PRO A 45 12.71 -12.12 -24.41
C PRO A 45 13.25 -10.73 -24.00
N ARG A 46 12.85 -9.67 -24.71
CA ARG A 46 13.22 -8.29 -24.34
C ARG A 46 12.52 -7.86 -23.05
N LEU A 47 11.24 -8.15 -22.88
CA LEU A 47 10.48 -7.84 -21.67
C LEU A 47 11.03 -8.62 -20.48
N ASP A 48 11.25 -9.92 -20.61
CA ASP A 48 11.92 -10.75 -19.60
C ASP A 48 13.22 -10.09 -19.11
N ARG A 49 14.12 -9.75 -20.05
CA ARG A 49 15.39 -9.10 -19.70
C ARG A 49 15.20 -7.77 -18.96
N LEU A 50 14.23 -6.94 -19.36
CA LEU A 50 13.96 -5.67 -18.70
C LEU A 50 13.40 -5.87 -17.28
N LEU A 51 12.52 -6.84 -17.09
CA LEU A 51 11.97 -7.18 -15.78
C LEU A 51 13.07 -7.65 -14.83
N ARG A 52 13.92 -8.58 -15.29
CA ARG A 52 15.09 -9.04 -14.53
C ARG A 52 16.03 -7.89 -14.19
N ASN A 53 16.30 -7.00 -15.14
CA ASN A 53 17.14 -5.82 -14.89
C ASN A 53 16.54 -4.88 -13.83
N SER A 54 15.20 -4.75 -13.77
CA SER A 54 14.53 -3.97 -12.72
C SER A 54 14.53 -4.63 -11.33
N ARG A 55 14.95 -5.90 -11.27
CA ARG A 55 14.99 -6.75 -10.07
C ARG A 55 16.41 -7.27 -9.80
N SER A 56 17.43 -6.49 -10.13
CA SER A 56 18.85 -6.84 -9.88
C SER A 56 19.25 -8.20 -10.46
N GLY A 57 18.69 -8.58 -11.60
CA GLY A 57 18.94 -9.84 -12.29
C GLY A 57 18.08 -11.02 -11.81
N GLN A 58 17.23 -10.85 -10.79
CA GLN A 58 16.35 -11.91 -10.32
C GLN A 58 15.35 -12.34 -11.40
N THR A 59 15.12 -13.65 -11.49
CA THR A 59 14.23 -14.28 -12.48
C THR A 59 12.82 -14.52 -11.95
N ILE A 60 12.55 -14.23 -10.68
CA ILE A 60 11.27 -14.41 -10.00
C ILE A 60 10.84 -13.06 -9.42
N GLY A 61 9.57 -12.73 -9.63
CA GLY A 61 8.92 -11.56 -9.11
C GLY A 61 8.86 -10.38 -10.08
N LEU A 62 7.72 -9.69 -10.05
CA LEU A 62 7.53 -8.38 -10.63
C LEU A 62 7.59 -7.31 -9.54
N SER A 63 8.10 -6.12 -9.88
CA SER A 63 8.03 -4.96 -8.98
C SER A 63 6.57 -4.60 -8.72
N VAL A 64 6.17 -4.49 -7.45
CA VAL A 64 4.81 -4.06 -7.07
C VAL A 64 4.69 -2.55 -7.20
N GLY A 65 3.61 -2.06 -7.81
CA GLY A 65 3.31 -0.63 -7.93
C GLY A 65 3.34 -0.08 -9.35
N PRO A 66 4.38 -0.30 -10.17
CA PRO A 66 4.42 0.23 -11.53
C PRO A 66 3.31 -0.35 -12.44
N ASP A 67 2.66 0.52 -13.22
CA ASP A 67 1.63 0.13 -14.21
C ASP A 67 2.16 -0.89 -15.23
N THR A 68 3.47 -0.83 -15.53
CA THR A 68 4.12 -1.80 -16.41
C THR A 68 4.06 -3.22 -15.84
N SER A 69 4.22 -3.38 -14.53
CA SER A 69 4.12 -4.69 -13.89
C SER A 69 2.68 -5.21 -13.93
N TRP A 70 1.70 -4.32 -13.70
CA TRP A 70 0.28 -4.67 -13.81
C TRP A 70 -0.08 -5.18 -15.20
N LEU A 71 0.31 -4.44 -16.25
CA LEU A 71 0.06 -4.85 -17.63
C LEU A 71 0.72 -6.20 -17.96
N ILE A 72 1.97 -6.41 -17.53
CA ILE A 72 2.70 -7.67 -17.75
C ILE A 72 2.01 -8.84 -17.06
N ALA A 73 1.57 -8.65 -15.81
CA ALA A 73 0.85 -9.65 -15.05
C ALA A 73 -0.45 -10.05 -15.78
N GLU A 74 -1.20 -9.07 -16.30
CA GLU A 74 -2.39 -9.32 -17.10
C GLU A 74 -2.12 -10.03 -18.43
N VAL A 75 -0.98 -9.76 -19.09
CA VAL A 75 -0.59 -10.51 -20.30
C VAL A 75 -0.40 -12.00 -20.00
N VAL A 76 0.22 -12.32 -18.85
CA VAL A 76 0.39 -13.71 -18.40
C VAL A 76 -0.96 -14.36 -18.09
N LEU A 77 -1.80 -13.72 -17.26
CA LEU A 77 -3.10 -14.28 -16.89
C LEU A 77 -4.05 -14.38 -18.07
N ALA A 78 -4.09 -13.41 -18.98
CA ALA A 78 -4.92 -13.47 -20.18
C ALA A 78 -4.56 -14.67 -21.08
N ARG A 79 -3.28 -15.08 -21.09
CA ARG A 79 -2.88 -16.29 -21.80
C ARG A 79 -3.44 -17.54 -21.13
N ILE A 80 -3.38 -17.62 -19.82
CA ILE A 80 -3.91 -18.73 -19.01
C ILE A 80 -5.44 -18.79 -19.16
N ASP A 81 -6.12 -17.64 -19.05
CA ASP A 81 -7.56 -17.49 -19.25
C ASP A 81 -7.99 -18.03 -20.62
N ARG A 82 -7.24 -17.70 -21.68
CA ARG A 82 -7.54 -18.19 -23.03
C ARG A 82 -7.48 -19.71 -23.12
N GLU A 83 -6.51 -20.33 -22.46
CA GLU A 83 -6.36 -21.79 -22.43
C GLU A 83 -7.45 -22.46 -21.57
N LEU A 84 -7.86 -21.82 -20.48
CA LEU A 84 -8.96 -22.28 -19.64
C LEU A 84 -10.31 -22.16 -20.35
N VAL A 85 -10.60 -21.04 -21.01
CA VAL A 85 -11.82 -20.79 -21.80
C VAL A 85 -11.93 -21.76 -22.98
N ALA A 86 -10.81 -22.14 -23.59
CA ALA A 86 -10.81 -23.14 -24.67
C ALA A 86 -11.35 -24.51 -24.18
N LYS A 87 -11.12 -24.86 -22.90
CA LYS A 87 -11.65 -26.08 -22.27
C LYS A 87 -13.06 -25.89 -21.72
N PHE A 88 -13.37 -24.70 -21.21
CA PHE A 88 -14.67 -24.37 -20.62
C PHE A 88 -15.25 -23.07 -21.21
N PRO A 89 -15.88 -23.10 -22.40
CA PRO A 89 -16.35 -21.89 -23.10
C PRO A 89 -17.38 -21.05 -22.31
N ARG A 90 -18.06 -21.65 -21.33
CA ARG A 90 -19.03 -20.96 -20.47
C ARG A 90 -18.38 -19.92 -19.54
N LEU A 91 -17.08 -20.03 -19.27
CA LEU A 91 -16.33 -19.08 -18.45
C LEU A 91 -16.48 -17.64 -18.94
N THR A 92 -16.50 -17.42 -20.26
CA THR A 92 -16.64 -16.07 -20.85
C THR A 92 -17.91 -15.34 -20.41
N ARG A 93 -18.96 -16.07 -19.98
CA ARG A 93 -20.24 -15.50 -19.55
C ARG A 93 -20.54 -15.67 -18.06
N ARG A 94 -19.73 -16.45 -17.35
CA ARG A 94 -19.98 -16.89 -15.96
C ARG A 94 -18.79 -16.68 -15.03
N CYS A 95 -17.71 -16.10 -15.53
CA CYS A 95 -16.50 -15.81 -14.77
C CYS A 95 -16.27 -14.31 -14.71
N ALA A 96 -15.80 -13.83 -13.57
CA ALA A 96 -15.22 -12.50 -13.41
C ALA A 96 -13.83 -12.67 -12.80
N ARG A 97 -12.82 -12.04 -13.41
CA ARG A 97 -11.46 -11.97 -12.88
C ARG A 97 -11.07 -10.51 -12.69
N PHE A 98 -10.47 -10.20 -11.53
CA PHE A 98 -9.89 -8.90 -11.24
C PHE A 98 -8.51 -9.14 -10.64
N GLY A 99 -7.46 -8.88 -11.44
CA GLY A 99 -6.10 -9.27 -11.05
C GLY A 99 -6.00 -10.78 -10.88
N ASP A 100 -5.50 -11.21 -9.72
CA ASP A 100 -5.34 -12.60 -9.30
C ASP A 100 -6.61 -13.24 -8.73
N ASP A 101 -7.63 -12.44 -8.38
CA ASP A 101 -8.91 -12.94 -7.91
C ASP A 101 -9.81 -13.38 -9.07
N MET A 102 -10.28 -14.62 -9.04
CA MET A 102 -11.24 -15.16 -10.00
C MET A 102 -12.46 -15.72 -9.28
N THR A 103 -13.65 -15.33 -9.75
CA THR A 103 -14.94 -15.87 -9.31
C THR A 103 -15.68 -16.48 -10.49
N PHE A 104 -15.98 -17.78 -10.41
CA PHE A 104 -16.73 -18.52 -11.42
C PHE A 104 -18.05 -19.05 -10.85
N TYR A 105 -19.13 -18.86 -11.60
CA TYR A 105 -20.47 -19.34 -11.24
C TYR A 105 -20.78 -20.64 -11.99
N ALA A 106 -20.51 -21.78 -11.33
CA ALA A 106 -20.74 -23.11 -11.86
C ALA A 106 -22.21 -23.55 -11.69
N ALA A 107 -22.69 -24.43 -12.57
CA ALA A 107 -24.02 -25.05 -12.49
C ALA A 107 -24.10 -26.19 -11.46
N SER A 108 -22.95 -26.78 -11.11
CA SER A 108 -22.82 -27.90 -10.16
C SER A 108 -21.47 -27.84 -9.44
N TYR A 109 -21.33 -28.62 -8.37
CA TYR A 109 -20.04 -28.83 -7.70
C TYR A 109 -19.02 -29.48 -8.63
N ASP A 110 -19.43 -30.45 -9.46
CA ASP A 110 -18.52 -31.14 -10.37
C ASP A 110 -17.90 -30.16 -11.38
N GLU A 111 -18.72 -29.29 -12.00
CA GLU A 111 -18.21 -28.26 -12.91
C GLU A 111 -17.25 -27.29 -12.19
N ALA A 112 -17.52 -26.95 -10.93
CA ALA A 112 -16.62 -26.11 -10.14
C ALA A 112 -15.27 -26.80 -9.88
N HIS A 113 -15.28 -28.07 -9.51
CA HIS A 113 -14.05 -28.83 -9.23
C HIS A 113 -13.23 -29.11 -10.50
N ASP A 114 -13.89 -29.41 -11.63
CA ASP A 114 -13.22 -29.60 -12.92
C ASP A 114 -12.51 -28.33 -13.39
N VAL A 115 -13.17 -27.18 -13.26
CA VAL A 115 -12.58 -25.88 -13.58
C VAL A 115 -11.44 -25.56 -12.62
N LEU A 116 -11.62 -25.79 -11.31
CA LEU A 116 -10.57 -25.55 -10.31
C LEU A 116 -9.32 -26.39 -10.58
N ALA A 117 -9.47 -27.70 -10.79
CA ALA A 117 -8.36 -28.60 -11.06
C ALA A 117 -7.63 -28.23 -12.36
N THR A 118 -8.38 -27.89 -13.40
CA THR A 118 -7.80 -27.45 -14.67
C THR A 118 -7.07 -26.13 -14.55
N TYR A 119 -7.66 -25.15 -13.85
CA TYR A 119 -7.04 -23.84 -13.64
C TYR A 119 -5.76 -23.96 -12.81
N GLN A 120 -5.77 -24.78 -11.77
CA GLN A 120 -4.58 -25.08 -10.97
C GLN A 120 -3.45 -25.68 -11.83
N GLY A 121 -3.77 -26.62 -12.73
CA GLY A 121 -2.79 -27.19 -13.66
C GLY A 121 -2.23 -26.16 -14.65
N LEU A 122 -3.08 -25.28 -15.18
CA LEU A 122 -2.64 -24.22 -16.10
C LEU A 122 -1.80 -23.15 -15.39
N LEU A 123 -2.13 -22.79 -14.15
CA LEU A 123 -1.31 -21.87 -13.35
C LEU A 123 0.07 -22.46 -13.06
N LEU A 124 0.13 -23.75 -12.71
CA LEU A 124 1.39 -24.45 -12.47
C LEU A 124 2.29 -24.45 -13.72
N ASP A 125 1.69 -24.50 -14.91
CA ASP A 125 2.42 -24.37 -16.17
C ASP A 125 3.13 -23.01 -16.33
N TYR A 126 2.76 -21.99 -15.57
CA TYR A 126 3.41 -20.68 -15.52
C TYR A 126 4.14 -20.44 -14.19
N GLU A 127 4.40 -21.50 -13.41
CA GLU A 127 5.03 -21.47 -12.09
C GLU A 127 4.21 -20.67 -11.04
N LEU A 128 2.90 -20.58 -11.24
CA LEU A 128 1.96 -19.92 -10.33
C LEU A 128 1.17 -20.97 -9.53
N ALA A 129 0.74 -20.59 -8.33
CA ALA A 129 -0.04 -21.45 -7.45
C ALA A 129 -1.25 -20.71 -6.87
N LEU A 130 -2.36 -21.43 -6.71
CA LEU A 130 -3.52 -20.91 -5.99
C LEU A 130 -3.24 -20.81 -4.49
N ASN A 131 -3.86 -19.83 -3.85
CA ASN A 131 -3.82 -19.66 -2.40
C ASN A 131 -4.84 -20.61 -1.74
N PRO A 132 -4.40 -21.66 -1.04
CA PRO A 132 -5.29 -22.68 -0.52
C PRO A 132 -6.24 -22.14 0.55
N THR A 133 -5.89 -21.03 1.23
CA THR A 133 -6.72 -20.42 2.27
C THR A 133 -7.86 -19.57 1.72
N LYS A 134 -7.74 -19.12 0.47
CA LYS A 134 -8.72 -18.26 -0.21
C LYS A 134 -9.51 -18.99 -1.30
N VAL A 135 -9.06 -20.17 -1.74
CA VAL A 135 -9.85 -21.02 -2.62
C VAL A 135 -11.08 -21.53 -1.87
N ALA A 136 -12.27 -21.36 -2.46
CA ALA A 136 -13.51 -21.81 -1.87
C ALA A 136 -14.51 -22.25 -2.94
N VAL A 137 -15.21 -23.36 -2.66
CA VAL A 137 -16.38 -23.80 -3.43
C VAL A 137 -17.59 -23.66 -2.50
N ILE A 138 -18.48 -22.72 -2.82
CA ILE A 138 -19.55 -22.26 -1.96
C ILE A 138 -20.89 -22.68 -2.56
N ASP A 139 -21.79 -23.22 -1.72
CA ASP A 139 -23.16 -23.49 -2.12
C ASP A 139 -23.93 -22.18 -2.35
N GLY A 140 -24.60 -22.08 -3.48
CA GLY A 140 -25.33 -20.87 -3.86
C GLY A 140 -24.45 -19.81 -4.50
N LEU A 141 -25.03 -18.61 -4.62
CA LEU A 141 -24.35 -17.43 -5.14
C LEU A 141 -23.80 -16.63 -3.97
N ASP A 142 -22.48 -16.57 -3.87
CA ASP A 142 -21.85 -15.72 -2.85
C ASP A 142 -22.20 -14.24 -3.12
N PRO A 143 -22.61 -13.47 -2.10
CA PRO A 143 -22.89 -12.06 -2.28
C PRO A 143 -21.68 -11.33 -2.87
N VAL A 144 -21.94 -10.43 -3.83
CA VAL A 144 -20.90 -9.63 -4.49
C VAL A 144 -20.11 -8.81 -3.47
N GLU A 145 -20.74 -8.37 -2.38
CA GLU A 145 -20.10 -7.60 -1.31
C GLU A 145 -20.10 -8.35 0.04
N PRO A 146 -18.99 -8.30 0.79
CA PRO A 146 -18.91 -8.79 2.17
C PRO A 146 -20.02 -8.23 3.07
N ARG A 147 -20.47 -9.04 4.04
CA ARG A 147 -21.52 -8.66 4.99
C ARG A 147 -21.14 -7.44 5.83
N TRP A 148 -19.89 -7.35 6.27
CA TRP A 148 -19.40 -6.22 7.08
C TRP A 148 -19.48 -4.89 6.32
N ILE A 149 -19.21 -4.88 4.99
CA ILE A 149 -19.37 -3.68 4.16
C ILE A 149 -20.83 -3.21 4.18
N ARG A 150 -21.78 -4.13 4.01
CA ARG A 150 -23.21 -3.80 4.07
C ARG A 150 -23.63 -3.27 5.43
N ARG A 151 -23.12 -3.87 6.52
CA ARG A 151 -23.38 -3.43 7.90
C ARG A 151 -22.88 -2.01 8.13
N LEU A 152 -21.60 -1.75 7.86
CA LEU A 152 -21.03 -0.40 8.00
C LEU A 152 -21.69 0.58 7.02
N ARG A 153 -22.13 0.11 5.84
CA ARG A 153 -22.82 0.96 4.86
C ARG A 153 -24.20 1.39 5.29
N ALA A 154 -24.90 0.56 6.03
CA ALA A 154 -26.22 0.84 6.55
C ALA A 154 -26.21 1.83 7.72
N HIS A 155 -25.04 2.15 8.28
CA HIS A 155 -24.89 3.17 9.32
C HIS A 155 -25.46 4.52 8.83
N ARG A 156 -26.26 5.18 9.68
CA ARG A 156 -26.96 6.43 9.36
C ARG A 156 -26.59 7.50 10.36
N TYR A 157 -26.36 8.71 9.86
CA TYR A 157 -26.23 9.91 10.67
C TYR A 157 -27.61 10.50 10.95
N ARG A 158 -27.95 10.71 12.21
CA ARG A 158 -29.30 11.11 12.65
C ARG A 158 -29.60 12.56 12.33
N SER A 159 -28.64 13.45 12.54
CA SER A 159 -28.77 14.86 12.22
C SER A 159 -27.41 15.55 12.05
N ASP A 160 -27.44 16.82 11.74
CA ASP A 160 -26.29 17.73 11.64
C ASP A 160 -25.81 18.30 12.98
N SER A 161 -26.41 17.88 14.10
CA SER A 161 -25.98 18.28 15.44
C SER A 161 -24.64 17.63 15.77
N ASP A 162 -23.68 18.43 16.26
CA ASP A 162 -22.35 17.96 16.66
C ASP A 162 -22.40 16.85 17.72
N THR A 163 -23.34 16.94 18.67
CA THR A 163 -23.53 15.91 19.70
C THR A 163 -24.08 14.61 19.12
N ASN A 164 -25.02 14.68 18.17
CA ASN A 164 -25.53 13.48 17.52
C ASN A 164 -24.46 12.84 16.63
N LEU A 165 -23.72 13.66 15.88
CA LEU A 165 -22.62 13.20 15.04
C LEU A 165 -21.52 12.53 15.87
N ALA A 166 -21.19 13.08 17.04
CA ALA A 166 -20.26 12.46 17.98
C ALA A 166 -20.70 11.05 18.38
N THR A 167 -21.96 10.86 18.78
CA THR A 167 -22.50 9.54 19.12
C THR A 167 -22.55 8.61 17.90
N ASP A 168 -22.99 9.10 16.75
CA ASP A 168 -23.08 8.28 15.51
C ASP A 168 -21.69 7.76 15.08
N ILE A 169 -20.64 8.56 15.25
CA ILE A 169 -19.27 8.13 14.92
C ILE A 169 -18.78 7.05 15.87
N VAL A 170 -19.08 7.17 17.16
CA VAL A 170 -18.77 6.09 18.12
C VAL A 170 -19.48 4.80 17.69
N ASP A 171 -20.77 4.86 17.38
CA ASP A 171 -21.55 3.69 16.93
C ASP A 171 -20.98 3.06 15.65
N LEU A 172 -20.49 3.88 14.70
CA LEU A 172 -19.83 3.42 13.48
C LEU A 172 -18.51 2.70 13.79
N PHE A 173 -17.65 3.30 14.62
CA PHE A 173 -16.35 2.73 14.95
C PHE A 173 -16.47 1.50 15.84
N ASP A 174 -17.40 1.46 16.80
CA ASP A 174 -17.68 0.27 17.60
C ASP A 174 -18.08 -0.90 16.70
N SER A 175 -19.00 -0.65 15.75
CA SER A 175 -19.36 -1.64 14.74
C SER A 175 -18.16 -2.08 13.90
N ALA A 176 -17.27 -1.15 13.54
CA ALA A 176 -16.07 -1.46 12.75
C ALA A 176 -15.02 -2.26 13.54
N PHE A 177 -14.82 -1.96 14.83
CA PHE A 177 -13.93 -2.71 15.71
C PHE A 177 -14.44 -4.13 15.93
N ASP A 178 -15.75 -4.32 16.09
CA ASP A 178 -16.37 -5.64 16.16
C ASP A 178 -16.18 -6.45 14.87
N GLU A 179 -16.47 -5.84 13.71
CA GLU A 179 -16.32 -6.52 12.42
C GLU A 179 -14.85 -6.85 12.12
N ARG A 180 -13.91 -5.99 12.54
CA ARG A 180 -12.48 -6.24 12.40
C ARG A 180 -12.03 -7.51 13.12
N GLN A 181 -12.60 -7.87 14.27
CA GLN A 181 -12.23 -9.11 14.96
C GLN A 181 -12.45 -10.35 14.08
N ARG A 182 -13.41 -10.28 13.15
CA ARG A 182 -13.74 -11.37 12.21
C ARG A 182 -13.08 -11.20 10.85
N PHE A 183 -12.80 -9.96 10.45
CA PHE A 183 -12.32 -9.60 9.10
C PHE A 183 -11.05 -8.73 9.15
N ALA A 184 -10.10 -9.08 10.03
CA ALA A 184 -8.94 -8.24 10.38
C ALA A 184 -8.05 -7.82 9.21
N THR A 185 -8.05 -8.57 8.10
CA THR A 185 -7.22 -8.33 6.91
C THR A 185 -7.96 -7.65 5.77
N GLN A 186 -9.25 -7.30 5.94
CA GLN A 186 -10.09 -6.77 4.85
C GLN A 186 -10.23 -5.24 4.84
N GLY A 187 -9.37 -4.52 5.58
CA GLY A 187 -9.39 -3.05 5.59
C GLY A 187 -10.64 -2.45 6.23
N VAL A 188 -11.20 -3.11 7.25
CA VAL A 188 -12.48 -2.71 7.88
C VAL A 188 -12.39 -1.31 8.48
N LEU A 189 -11.29 -1.00 9.18
CA LEU A 189 -11.12 0.31 9.81
C LEU A 189 -10.83 1.39 8.76
N SER A 190 -10.09 1.04 7.70
CA SER A 190 -9.86 1.94 6.57
C SER A 190 -11.19 2.36 5.93
N TYR A 191 -12.11 1.39 5.74
CA TYR A 191 -13.46 1.67 5.28
C TYR A 191 -14.24 2.57 6.26
N ALA A 192 -14.19 2.29 7.57
CA ALA A 192 -14.89 3.09 8.56
C ALA A 192 -14.46 4.56 8.54
N ILE A 193 -13.15 4.84 8.48
CA ILE A 193 -12.59 6.20 8.36
C ILE A 193 -13.10 6.87 7.08
N MET A 194 -13.08 6.16 5.94
CA MET A 194 -13.58 6.67 4.65
C MET A 194 -15.10 6.94 4.65
N ARG A 195 -15.84 6.28 5.54
CA ARG A 195 -17.29 6.39 5.63
C ARG A 195 -17.79 7.53 6.51
N CYS A 196 -16.91 8.16 7.28
CA CYS A 196 -17.22 9.35 8.07
C CYS A 196 -17.57 10.54 7.16
N ASN A 197 -18.86 10.61 6.82
CA ASN A 197 -19.45 11.65 6.01
C ASN A 197 -20.89 11.90 6.51
N PRO A 198 -21.15 12.99 7.25
CA PRO A 198 -20.40 14.26 7.26
C PRO A 198 -19.07 14.23 8.03
N PHE A 199 -18.18 15.17 7.73
CA PHE A 199 -16.92 15.32 8.46
C PHE A 199 -17.16 15.87 9.88
N PRO A 200 -16.74 15.18 10.94
CA PRO A 200 -16.93 15.60 12.34
C PRO A 200 -15.91 16.65 12.78
N GLY A 201 -16.14 17.88 12.34
CA GLY A 201 -15.29 19.03 12.68
C GLY A 201 -15.81 19.88 13.83
N GLY A 202 -16.81 19.43 14.60
CA GLY A 202 -17.36 20.22 15.71
C GLY A 202 -16.59 20.01 17.02
N PRO A 203 -16.80 20.88 18.02
CA PRO A 203 -16.05 20.87 19.28
C PRO A 203 -16.20 19.57 20.09
N THR A 204 -17.32 18.87 19.95
CA THR A 204 -17.58 17.56 20.60
C THR A 204 -17.17 16.40 19.69
N SER A 205 -17.52 16.44 18.40
CA SER A 205 -17.25 15.31 17.49
C SER A 205 -15.79 15.18 17.06
N TRP A 206 -15.05 16.30 16.93
CA TRP A 206 -13.67 16.27 16.44
C TRP A 206 -12.69 15.54 17.38
N PRO A 207 -12.63 15.84 18.70
CA PRO A 207 -11.70 15.13 19.58
C PRO A 207 -11.95 13.62 19.59
N LEU A 208 -13.22 13.21 19.58
CA LEU A 208 -13.61 11.80 19.52
C LEU A 208 -13.20 11.16 18.20
N PHE A 209 -13.51 11.79 17.06
CA PHE A 209 -13.14 11.25 15.76
C PHE A 209 -11.63 11.16 15.58
N ARG A 210 -10.89 12.19 15.98
CA ARG A 210 -9.42 12.20 16.00
C ARG A 210 -8.90 10.98 16.78
N ASP A 211 -9.40 10.77 18.00
CA ASP A 211 -8.92 9.69 18.87
C ASP A 211 -9.29 8.30 18.31
N LEU A 212 -10.46 8.15 17.68
CA LEU A 212 -10.86 6.91 17.00
C LEU A 212 -10.02 6.62 15.75
N VAL A 213 -9.66 7.66 14.98
CA VAL A 213 -8.76 7.56 13.83
C VAL A 213 -7.33 7.19 14.25
N LEU A 214 -6.86 7.73 15.37
CA LEU A 214 -5.56 7.39 15.97
C LEU A 214 -5.57 5.95 16.51
N ALA A 215 -6.64 5.53 17.20
CA ALA A 215 -6.81 4.15 17.66
C ALA A 215 -6.82 3.17 16.48
N ALA A 216 -7.50 3.52 15.38
CA ALA A 216 -7.50 2.72 14.17
C ALA A 216 -6.09 2.59 13.56
N ALA A 217 -5.30 3.68 13.51
CA ALA A 217 -3.90 3.67 13.09
C ALA A 217 -3.01 2.75 13.93
N GLY A 218 -3.26 2.68 15.24
CA GLY A 218 -2.52 1.76 16.13
C GLY A 218 -2.88 0.29 15.97
N LEU A 219 -4.04 -0.02 15.36
CA LEU A 219 -4.51 -1.38 15.14
C LEU A 219 -4.24 -1.87 13.70
N GLU A 220 -4.46 -1.02 12.68
CA GLU A 220 -4.38 -1.39 11.26
C GLU A 220 -3.35 -0.53 10.51
N PRO A 221 -2.22 -1.09 10.04
CA PRO A 221 -1.25 -0.32 9.25
C PRO A 221 -1.83 0.32 7.98
N SER A 222 -2.84 -0.30 7.34
CA SER A 222 -3.49 0.26 6.15
C SER A 222 -4.23 1.57 6.43
N THR A 223 -4.62 1.85 7.67
CA THR A 223 -5.32 3.11 7.98
C THR A 223 -4.37 4.31 8.01
N LEU A 224 -3.04 4.15 8.11
CA LEU A 224 -2.12 5.30 8.22
C LEU A 224 -2.31 6.34 7.11
N ARG A 225 -2.47 5.89 5.86
CA ARG A 225 -2.78 6.77 4.72
C ARG A 225 -4.11 7.51 4.91
N HIS A 226 -5.14 6.79 5.35
CA HIS A 226 -6.49 7.33 5.58
C HIS A 226 -6.54 8.30 6.75
N SER A 227 -5.82 7.98 7.83
CA SER A 227 -5.63 8.83 9.00
C SER A 227 -4.90 10.12 8.62
N TYR A 228 -3.86 10.05 7.78
CA TYR A 228 -3.19 11.23 7.24
C TYR A 228 -4.14 12.14 6.48
N GLU A 229 -4.97 11.59 5.59
CA GLU A 229 -5.91 12.38 4.80
C GLU A 229 -6.93 13.12 5.69
N VAL A 230 -7.43 12.45 6.73
CA VAL A 230 -8.32 13.06 7.74
C VAL A 230 -7.61 14.18 8.51
N LEU A 231 -6.44 13.90 9.09
CA LEU A 231 -5.70 14.86 9.91
C LEU A 231 -5.22 16.07 9.08
N ARG A 232 -4.80 15.85 7.84
CA ARG A 232 -4.44 16.92 6.90
C ARG A 232 -5.65 17.80 6.60
N PHE A 233 -6.79 17.20 6.28
CA PHE A 233 -8.01 17.96 6.02
C PHE A 233 -8.44 18.77 7.25
N ALA A 234 -8.36 18.20 8.45
CA ALA A 234 -8.64 18.89 9.70
C ALA A 234 -7.71 20.09 9.93
N LYS A 235 -6.40 19.91 9.71
CA LYS A 235 -5.38 20.97 9.80
C LYS A 235 -5.66 22.11 8.81
N ASP A 236 -5.99 21.78 7.56
CA ASP A 236 -6.33 22.76 6.52
C ASP A 236 -7.59 23.60 6.88
N ARG A 237 -8.46 23.07 7.76
CA ARG A 237 -9.64 23.76 8.30
C ARG A 237 -9.41 24.44 9.64
N GLY A 238 -8.20 24.39 10.18
CA GLY A 238 -7.84 25.00 11.46
C GLY A 238 -8.32 24.24 12.69
N LEU A 239 -8.63 22.95 12.57
CA LEU A 239 -8.90 22.10 13.72
C LEU A 239 -7.58 21.71 14.42
N PRO A 240 -7.59 21.47 15.75
CA PRO A 240 -6.41 21.01 16.48
C PRO A 240 -5.93 19.66 15.98
N VAL A 241 -4.69 19.60 15.47
CA VAL A 241 -4.03 18.39 14.94
C VAL A 241 -2.59 18.28 15.44
N ASN A 242 -1.91 19.40 15.62
CA ASN A 242 -0.56 19.46 16.20
C ASN A 242 -0.63 19.62 17.73
N ASP A 243 -1.49 18.84 18.38
CA ASP A 243 -1.65 18.83 19.83
C ASP A 243 -0.87 17.67 20.49
N ASP A 244 -0.79 17.71 21.82
CA ASP A 244 -0.02 16.73 22.60
C ASP A 244 -0.56 15.30 22.42
N ARG A 245 -1.86 15.13 22.12
CA ARG A 245 -2.48 13.81 21.96
C ARG A 245 -2.04 13.13 20.67
N VAL A 246 -2.03 13.87 19.56
CA VAL A 246 -1.52 13.33 18.28
C VAL A 246 -0.02 13.04 18.39
N ALA A 247 0.73 13.93 19.05
CA ALA A 247 2.17 13.72 19.27
C ALA A 247 2.44 12.46 20.10
N GLU A 248 1.76 12.29 21.24
CA GLU A 248 1.85 11.11 22.12
C GLU A 248 1.67 9.82 21.31
N VAL A 249 0.53 9.67 20.63
CA VAL A 249 0.21 8.43 19.89
C VAL A 249 1.20 8.17 18.75
N MET A 250 1.59 9.19 17.99
CA MET A 250 2.52 9.00 16.87
C MET A 250 3.91 8.58 17.34
N ASN A 251 4.42 9.17 18.42
CA ASN A 251 5.71 8.79 19.01
C ASN A 251 5.65 7.36 19.58
N GLU A 252 4.58 6.99 20.30
CA GLU A 252 4.39 5.61 20.76
C GLU A 252 4.38 4.58 19.62
N LEU A 253 3.70 4.90 18.51
CA LEU A 253 3.67 4.04 17.33
C LEU A 253 5.05 3.97 16.66
N LEU A 254 5.80 5.08 16.58
CA LEU A 254 7.17 5.05 16.06
C LEU A 254 8.07 4.14 16.88
N VAL A 255 8.04 4.24 18.20
CA VAL A 255 8.83 3.36 19.08
C VAL A 255 8.45 1.89 18.85
N ARG A 256 7.15 1.58 18.89
CA ARG A 256 6.65 0.21 18.69
C ARG A 256 7.04 -0.37 17.33
N HIS A 257 6.79 0.36 16.25
CA HIS A 257 7.05 -0.14 14.89
C HIS A 257 8.54 -0.11 14.55
N GLY A 258 9.30 0.86 15.07
CA GLY A 258 10.75 0.94 14.92
C GLY A 258 11.47 -0.23 15.58
N GLN A 259 11.12 -0.57 16.81
CA GLN A 259 11.66 -1.76 17.50
C GLN A 259 11.38 -3.07 16.76
N LEU A 260 10.26 -3.14 16.02
CA LEU A 260 9.88 -4.30 15.22
C LEU A 260 10.46 -4.26 13.79
N GLY A 261 11.22 -3.23 13.41
CA GLY A 261 11.79 -3.08 12.07
C GLY A 261 10.75 -2.87 10.96
N ARG A 262 9.56 -2.35 11.29
CA ARG A 262 8.44 -2.17 10.36
C ARG A 262 8.56 -0.86 9.58
N GLY A 263 9.43 -0.86 8.56
CA GLY A 263 9.77 0.34 7.78
C GLY A 263 8.60 1.07 7.12
N TYR A 264 7.57 0.35 6.65
CA TYR A 264 6.38 0.96 6.04
C TYR A 264 5.65 1.90 7.01
N GLU A 265 5.35 1.40 8.21
CA GLU A 265 4.65 2.18 9.23
C GLU A 265 5.51 3.33 9.75
N VAL A 266 6.81 3.09 9.98
CA VAL A 266 7.74 4.12 10.42
C VAL A 266 7.81 5.26 9.40
N ALA A 267 7.98 4.95 8.11
CA ALA A 267 8.04 5.96 7.05
C ALA A 267 6.74 6.77 6.96
N TRP A 268 5.58 6.11 7.06
CA TRP A 268 4.28 6.81 7.06
C TRP A 268 4.10 7.71 8.27
N ILE A 269 4.43 7.24 9.47
CA ILE A 269 4.26 8.04 10.69
C ILE A 269 5.21 9.25 10.67
N LEU A 270 6.48 9.07 10.28
CA LEU A 270 7.41 10.21 10.11
C LEU A 270 6.91 11.20 9.07
N PHE A 271 6.39 10.72 7.94
CA PHE A 271 5.79 11.56 6.91
C PHE A 271 4.59 12.35 7.45
N MET A 272 3.70 11.69 8.20
CA MET A 272 2.55 12.33 8.85
C MET A 272 3.02 13.41 9.83
N MET A 273 3.99 13.11 10.68
CA MET A 273 4.50 14.07 11.65
C MET A 273 5.12 15.29 10.97
N ARG A 274 5.90 15.09 9.90
CA ARG A 274 6.46 16.15 9.07
C ARG A 274 5.38 17.04 8.46
N GLU A 275 4.43 16.46 7.74
CA GLU A 275 3.38 17.22 7.03
C GLU A 275 2.41 17.92 7.98
N LEU A 276 2.13 17.29 9.11
CA LEU A 276 1.19 17.79 10.11
C LEU A 276 1.85 18.71 11.14
N ASP A 277 3.17 18.92 11.09
CA ASP A 277 3.92 19.74 12.05
C ASP A 277 3.72 19.23 13.50
N VAL A 278 3.74 17.90 13.65
CA VAL A 278 3.61 17.21 14.93
C VAL A 278 5.01 16.98 15.50
N ARG A 279 5.17 17.22 16.80
CA ARG A 279 6.46 17.10 17.50
C ARG A 279 6.98 15.66 17.48
N LEU A 280 8.16 15.46 16.91
CA LEU A 280 8.96 14.23 17.06
C LEU A 280 9.81 14.33 18.33
N GLU A 281 9.78 13.28 19.15
CA GLU A 281 10.53 13.18 20.39
C GLU A 281 11.89 12.53 20.19
N ASN A 282 12.87 12.90 21.03
CA ASN A 282 14.25 12.41 20.92
C ASN A 282 14.34 10.88 21.01
N GLU A 283 13.59 10.27 21.92
CA GLU A 283 13.55 8.80 22.09
C GLU A 283 13.03 8.12 20.81
N SER A 284 11.94 8.63 20.24
CA SER A 284 11.37 8.09 19.01
C SER A 284 12.33 8.27 17.83
N ALA A 285 12.96 9.43 17.72
CA ALA A 285 13.95 9.73 16.68
C ALA A 285 15.16 8.78 16.76
N GLU A 286 15.64 8.51 17.97
CA GLU A 286 16.73 7.57 18.20
C GLU A 286 16.33 6.12 17.87
N VAL A 287 15.12 5.67 18.22
CA VAL A 287 14.66 4.32 17.81
C VAL A 287 14.62 4.20 16.28
N VAL A 288 14.15 5.22 15.58
CA VAL A 288 14.06 5.24 14.11
C VAL A 288 15.44 5.23 13.45
N SER A 289 16.47 5.82 14.06
CA SER A 289 17.82 5.87 13.49
C SER A 289 18.45 4.49 13.30
N HIS A 290 18.01 3.51 14.09
CA HIS A 290 18.44 2.10 14.02
C HIS A 290 17.58 1.25 13.08
N VAL A 291 16.51 1.80 12.50
CA VAL A 291 15.63 1.05 11.57
C VAL A 291 16.34 0.84 10.23
N ASN A 292 16.31 -0.40 9.75
CA ASN A 292 16.88 -0.75 8.45
C ASN A 292 15.93 -0.42 7.28
N ASP A 293 15.55 0.86 7.13
CA ASP A 293 14.65 1.33 6.07
C ASP A 293 15.14 2.67 5.47
N ALA A 294 15.41 2.67 4.17
CA ALA A 294 15.98 3.83 3.48
C ALA A 294 15.03 5.04 3.47
N CYS A 295 13.72 4.82 3.31
CA CYS A 295 12.73 5.91 3.29
C CYS A 295 12.65 6.60 4.65
N SER A 296 12.56 5.81 5.72
CA SER A 296 12.48 6.29 7.11
C SER A 296 13.71 7.11 7.48
N LEU A 297 14.91 6.63 7.15
CA LEU A 297 16.16 7.33 7.47
C LEU A 297 16.33 8.64 6.67
N VAL A 298 15.87 8.70 5.43
CA VAL A 298 15.87 9.94 4.63
C VAL A 298 14.90 10.97 5.23
N ILE A 299 13.68 10.56 5.62
CA ILE A 299 12.70 11.46 6.23
C ILE A 299 13.20 11.94 7.61
N LEU A 300 13.71 11.03 8.44
CA LEU A 300 14.26 11.36 9.76
C LEU A 300 15.41 12.37 9.62
N ARG A 301 16.32 12.15 8.66
CA ARG A 301 17.45 13.04 8.46
C ARG A 301 17.02 14.46 8.08
N ASP A 302 16.03 14.60 7.20
CA ASP A 302 15.46 15.90 6.84
C ASP A 302 14.82 16.60 8.04
N LEU A 303 14.08 15.87 8.89
CA LEU A 303 13.51 16.40 10.12
C LEU A 303 14.60 16.89 11.10
N CYS A 304 15.69 16.13 11.27
CA CYS A 304 16.83 16.54 12.10
C CYS A 304 17.53 17.80 11.56
N GLU A 305 17.66 17.97 10.24
CA GLU A 305 18.24 19.21 9.69
C GLU A 305 17.41 20.46 9.99
N GLN A 306 16.11 20.30 10.25
CA GLN A 306 15.20 21.39 10.60
C GLN A 306 15.15 21.68 12.10
N SER A 307 15.72 20.81 12.95
CA SER A 307 15.66 20.90 14.42
C SER A 307 17.02 20.63 15.07
N PRO A 308 17.71 21.67 15.59
CA PRO A 308 18.99 21.49 16.27
C PRO A 308 18.94 20.51 17.45
N HIS A 309 17.81 20.45 18.16
CA HIS A 309 17.62 19.54 19.29
C HIS A 309 17.57 18.07 18.84
N LEU A 310 16.83 17.77 17.77
CA LEU A 310 16.79 16.42 17.20
C LEU A 310 18.13 16.02 16.57
N ARG A 311 18.82 16.97 15.94
CA ARG A 311 20.14 16.72 15.35
C ARG A 311 21.18 16.32 16.39
N ALA A 312 21.09 16.86 17.60
CA ALA A 312 22.02 16.55 18.67
C ALA A 312 21.72 15.22 19.37
N SER A 313 20.50 14.68 19.25
CA SER A 313 20.06 13.48 19.95
C SER A 313 20.17 12.19 19.14
N VAL A 314 20.36 12.28 17.82
CA VAL A 314 20.32 11.13 16.91
C VAL A 314 21.68 10.87 16.27
N ASP A 315 22.19 9.64 16.43
CA ASP A 315 23.38 9.18 15.70
C ASP A 315 23.00 8.65 14.30
N PHE A 316 23.65 9.18 13.26
CA PHE A 316 23.48 8.74 11.87
C PHE A 316 24.70 8.01 11.32
N ASP A 317 25.69 7.65 12.14
CA ASP A 317 26.93 7.03 11.69
C ASP A 317 26.69 5.69 10.98
N GLN A 318 25.73 4.89 11.44
CA GLN A 318 25.37 3.64 10.75
C GLN A 318 24.74 3.92 9.38
N ALA A 319 23.76 4.83 9.32
CA ALA A 319 23.10 5.22 8.07
C ALA A 319 24.09 5.84 7.08
N THR A 320 25.01 6.67 7.57
CA THR A 320 26.06 7.32 6.77
C THR A 320 27.03 6.28 6.21
N ARG A 321 27.52 5.34 7.03
CA ARG A 321 28.39 4.24 6.57
C ARG A 321 27.72 3.39 5.48
N ARG A 322 26.42 3.10 5.63
CA ARG A 322 25.64 2.39 4.60
C ARG A 322 25.49 3.20 3.31
N ALA A 323 25.17 4.49 3.42
CA ALA A 323 25.07 5.40 2.28
C ALA A 323 26.41 5.60 1.55
N GLU A 324 27.54 5.47 2.24
CA GLU A 324 28.90 5.61 1.70
C GLU A 324 29.52 4.29 1.23
N ALA A 325 28.90 3.14 1.52
CA ALA A 325 29.41 1.83 1.16
C ALA A 325 29.57 1.67 -0.37
N GLU A 326 30.57 0.89 -0.77
CA GLU A 326 30.77 0.54 -2.18
C GLU A 326 29.61 -0.33 -2.68
N GLY A 327 28.99 0.07 -3.80
CA GLY A 327 27.82 -0.61 -4.34
C GLY A 327 26.49 -0.22 -3.68
N ALA A 328 26.47 0.74 -2.73
CA ALA A 328 25.23 1.19 -2.10
C ALA A 328 24.19 1.72 -3.11
N LEU A 329 24.65 2.44 -4.15
CA LEU A 329 23.78 2.92 -5.24
C LEU A 329 23.26 1.80 -6.16
N SER A 330 23.85 0.61 -6.08
CA SER A 330 23.44 -0.57 -6.86
C SER A 330 22.69 -1.60 -5.99
N GLY A 331 22.52 -1.33 -4.69
CA GLY A 331 21.90 -2.23 -3.71
C GLY A 331 20.54 -1.73 -3.21
N SER A 332 20.09 -2.28 -2.08
CA SER A 332 18.83 -1.88 -1.42
C SER A 332 18.86 -0.45 -0.89
N ASP A 333 20.04 0.06 -0.56
CA ASP A 333 20.24 1.39 0.03
C ASP A 333 20.36 2.50 -1.01
N TRP A 334 20.08 2.23 -2.29
CA TRP A 334 20.32 3.17 -3.38
C TRP A 334 19.65 4.53 -3.15
N LEU A 335 18.42 4.53 -2.61
CA LEU A 335 17.65 5.75 -2.35
C LEU A 335 18.33 6.59 -1.28
N MET A 336 18.69 5.96 -0.16
CA MET A 336 19.38 6.61 0.95
C MET A 336 20.77 7.09 0.53
N ALA A 337 21.54 6.26 -0.18
CA ALA A 337 22.85 6.61 -0.69
C ALA A 337 22.78 7.82 -1.64
N TYR A 338 21.81 7.84 -2.56
CA TYR A 338 21.62 8.95 -3.48
C TYR A 338 21.22 10.25 -2.75
N GLU A 339 20.18 10.19 -1.90
CA GLU A 339 19.67 11.37 -1.21
C GLU A 339 20.66 11.92 -0.18
N PHE A 340 21.38 11.08 0.56
CA PHE A 340 22.38 11.55 1.54
C PHE A 340 23.52 12.31 0.85
N ARG A 341 23.99 11.82 -0.31
CA ARG A 341 25.05 12.47 -1.10
C ARG A 341 24.54 13.76 -1.74
N ARG A 342 23.34 13.73 -2.32
CA ARG A 342 22.70 14.89 -2.96
C ARG A 342 22.52 16.03 -1.95
N ASN A 343 22.01 15.73 -0.75
CA ASN A 343 21.74 16.72 0.30
C ASN A 343 22.98 17.02 1.17
N LYS A 344 24.16 16.46 0.86
CA LYS A 344 25.42 16.66 1.59
C LYS A 344 25.38 16.21 3.06
N TRP A 345 24.50 15.26 3.39
CA TRP A 345 24.43 14.58 4.69
C TRP A 345 25.53 13.53 4.83
N ALA A 346 25.92 12.93 3.70
CA ALA A 346 27.17 12.21 3.54
C ALA A 346 28.04 13.03 2.57
N ARG A 347 29.25 13.43 2.98
CA ARG A 347 30.20 14.11 2.09
C ARG A 347 30.92 13.05 1.27
N PRO A 348 31.24 13.34 -0.01
CA PRO A 348 31.39 12.27 -0.99
C PRO A 348 32.49 11.30 -0.57
N CYS A 349 32.20 10.00 -0.62
CA CYS A 349 33.24 8.98 -0.59
C CYS A 349 33.40 8.29 -1.94
N ARG A 350 32.34 7.81 -2.62
CA ARG A 350 32.43 7.20 -3.98
C ARG A 350 31.10 7.21 -4.73
N TRP A 351 31.00 7.89 -5.88
CA TRP A 351 29.96 7.52 -6.86
C TRP A 351 30.30 6.16 -7.45
N ASP A 352 29.31 5.30 -7.64
CA ASP A 352 29.52 4.04 -8.35
C ASP A 352 30.06 4.34 -9.77
N LYS A 353 30.78 3.38 -10.36
CA LYS A 353 31.38 3.53 -11.70
C LYS A 353 30.34 3.79 -12.80
N SER A 354 29.06 3.53 -12.52
CA SER A 354 27.95 3.80 -13.43
C SER A 354 27.82 5.30 -13.75
N PRO A 355 27.95 5.72 -15.03
CA PRO A 355 27.74 7.11 -15.43
C PRO A 355 26.33 7.64 -15.14
N SER A 356 25.34 6.74 -15.05
CA SER A 356 23.92 7.10 -14.91
C SER A 356 23.64 7.89 -13.62
N TRP A 357 24.26 7.53 -12.50
CA TRP A 357 24.06 8.24 -11.23
C TRP A 357 24.62 9.66 -11.26
N LYS A 358 25.78 9.85 -11.90
CA LYS A 358 26.35 11.19 -12.12
C LYS A 358 25.44 12.03 -13.00
N ALA A 359 24.88 11.44 -14.07
CA ALA A 359 23.95 12.14 -14.94
C ALA A 359 22.68 12.59 -14.20
N LEU A 360 22.09 11.73 -13.36
CA LEU A 360 20.94 12.10 -12.52
C LEU A 360 21.28 13.25 -11.56
N HIS A 361 22.44 13.19 -10.91
CA HIS A 361 22.89 14.23 -9.99
C HIS A 361 23.14 15.56 -10.72
N SER A 362 23.81 15.54 -11.89
CA SER A 362 24.04 16.72 -12.72
C SER A 362 22.75 17.34 -13.25
N ALA A 363 21.70 16.53 -13.43
CA ALA A 363 20.36 16.99 -13.79
C ALA A 363 19.50 17.45 -12.59
N ASP A 364 20.09 17.53 -11.40
CA ASP A 364 19.42 17.90 -10.14
C ASP A 364 18.17 17.05 -9.82
N VAL A 365 18.20 15.76 -10.19
CA VAL A 365 17.10 14.84 -9.88
C VAL A 365 17.02 14.61 -8.37
N SER A 366 15.82 14.68 -7.81
CA SER A 366 15.51 14.38 -6.41
C SER A 366 14.42 13.33 -6.34
N PHE A 367 14.61 12.29 -5.54
CA PHE A 367 13.60 11.26 -5.22
C PHE A 367 12.88 11.58 -3.91
N TYR A 368 13.48 12.42 -3.08
CA TYR A 368 12.84 13.03 -1.92
C TYR A 368 12.39 14.45 -2.24
N VAL A 369 11.16 14.81 -1.86
CA VAL A 369 10.69 16.20 -1.93
C VAL A 369 10.88 16.82 -0.54
N PRO A 370 11.83 17.76 -0.38
CA PRO A 370 12.04 18.43 0.91
C PRO A 370 10.81 19.23 1.31
N MET A 371 10.61 19.40 2.61
CA MET A 371 9.53 20.22 3.13
C MET A 371 9.65 21.65 2.60
N ARG A 372 8.78 22.04 1.67
CA ARG A 372 8.58 23.46 1.33
C ARG A 372 7.59 24.01 2.34
N ARG A 373 7.94 25.08 3.05
CA ARG A 373 6.97 25.86 3.81
C ARG A 373 5.87 26.31 2.86
N MET A 374 4.74 25.60 2.87
CA MET A 374 3.54 26.03 2.16
C MET A 374 3.13 27.38 2.75
N PRO A 375 2.73 28.37 1.93
CA PRO A 375 2.14 29.59 2.45
C PRO A 375 1.02 29.18 3.39
N LYS A 376 1.05 29.68 4.65
CA LYS A 376 -0.02 29.39 5.61
C LYS A 376 -1.34 29.67 4.90
N PRO A 377 -2.22 28.67 4.67
CA PRO A 377 -3.53 28.97 4.12
C PRO A 377 -4.15 30.00 5.05
N LYS A 378 -4.77 31.04 4.48
CA LYS A 378 -5.54 31.99 5.29
C LYS A 378 -6.54 31.14 6.07
N LEU A 379 -6.31 30.97 7.37
CA LEU A 379 -7.18 30.23 8.28
C LEU A 379 -8.57 30.86 8.13
N ARG A 380 -9.42 30.26 7.30
CA ARG A 380 -10.82 30.60 7.30
C ARG A 380 -11.33 30.03 8.59
N ARG A 381 -11.70 30.90 9.55
CA ARG A 381 -12.50 30.50 10.71
C ARG A 381 -13.72 29.78 10.17
N TRP A 382 -13.66 28.47 10.15
CA TRP A 382 -14.73 27.65 9.66
C TRP A 382 -15.69 27.46 10.83
N LYS A 383 -16.91 27.97 10.69
CA LYS A 383 -17.97 27.61 11.64
C LYS A 383 -18.29 26.14 11.37
N PRO A 384 -18.37 25.28 12.40
CA PRO A 384 -18.71 23.88 12.22
C PRO A 384 -20.05 23.81 11.47
N GLN A 385 -20.03 23.31 10.24
CA GLN A 385 -21.20 23.08 9.42
C GLN A 385 -21.15 21.67 8.89
N PHE A 386 -22.27 20.98 8.89
CA PHE A 386 -22.40 19.67 8.26
C PHE A 386 -21.88 19.72 6.81
N LEU A 387 -20.89 18.89 6.48
CA LEU A 387 -20.43 18.71 5.11
C LEU A 387 -21.06 17.44 4.56
N ASN A 388 -22.03 17.54 3.65
CA ASN A 388 -22.66 16.38 3.01
C ASN A 388 -21.66 15.45 2.28
N ALA A 389 -20.48 15.98 1.96
CA ALA A 389 -19.32 15.26 1.43
C ALA A 389 -18.06 16.08 1.72
N TRP A 390 -16.98 15.41 2.16
CA TRP A 390 -15.64 15.99 2.10
C TRP A 390 -14.84 15.29 0.99
N PRO A 391 -13.92 16.00 0.31
CA PRO A 391 -13.15 15.44 -0.78
C PRO A 391 -12.11 14.46 -0.20
N TYR A 392 -12.57 13.26 0.13
CA TYR A 392 -11.70 12.11 0.23
C TYR A 392 -11.06 11.97 -1.16
N PRO A 393 -9.73 12.06 -1.30
CA PRO A 393 -9.09 11.79 -2.58
C PRO A 393 -9.25 10.30 -2.89
N VAL A 394 -10.37 9.93 -3.50
CA VAL A 394 -10.53 8.63 -4.15
C VAL A 394 -9.62 8.69 -5.37
N ARG A 395 -8.41 8.15 -5.23
CA ARG A 395 -7.54 7.81 -6.34
C ARG A 395 -7.38 6.31 -6.40
#